data_AF-A0A4Y4KNM6-F1
#
_entry.id   AF-A0A4Y4KNM6-F1
#
_cell.length_a   1.000
_cell.length_b   1.000
_cell.length_c   1.000
_cell.angle_alpha   90.00
_cell.angle_beta   90.00
_cell.angle_gamma   90.00
#
_symmetry.space_group_name_H-M   'P 1'
#
loop_
_entity.id
_entity.type
_entity.pdbx_description
1 polymer ?
#
loop_
_entity_poly.entity_id
_entity_poly.type
_entity_poly.pdbx_seq_one_letter_code
_entity_poly.pdbx_strand_id
1 'polypeptide(L)' 'MAGQASRSPEDGGSYTKPIRKTSTLHDATPEAGFARADMNTFCRLDELGLEVTGQRLAPDRAVLACRVVEA' A
#
# COMPACT_ATOMS: atom_id res chain seq x y z
N MET A 1 -43.85 29.31 -30.66
CA MET A 1 -43.67 28.69 -29.32
C MET A 1 -42.62 27.61 -29.46
N ALA A 2 -41.57 27.71 -28.65
CA ALA A 2 -40.32 26.96 -28.75
C ALA A 2 -40.42 25.53 -28.18
N GLY A 3 -39.48 24.66 -28.58
CA GLY A 3 -39.22 23.42 -27.85
C GLY A 3 -38.55 22.30 -28.63
N GLN A 4 -37.42 22.55 -29.29
CA GLN A 4 -36.47 21.46 -29.59
C GLN A 4 -35.93 20.95 -28.24
N ALA A 5 -36.47 19.83 -27.77
CA ALA A 5 -35.89 19.12 -26.64
C ALA A 5 -34.70 18.31 -27.15
N SER A 6 -33.54 18.96 -27.13
CA SER A 6 -32.22 18.34 -27.24
C SER A 6 -32.13 17.19 -26.25
N ARG A 7 -32.06 15.94 -26.72
CA ARG A 7 -31.67 14.82 -25.89
C ARG A 7 -30.21 14.51 -26.19
N SER A 8 -29.31 14.98 -25.33
CA SER A 8 -27.92 14.51 -25.29
C SER A 8 -27.90 13.11 -24.66
N PRO A 9 -27.33 12.08 -25.29
CA PRO A 9 -27.13 10.79 -24.65
C PRO A 9 -25.63 10.49 -24.56
N GLU A 10 -24.89 11.27 -23.79
CA GLU A 10 -23.49 10.95 -23.49
C GLU A 10 -23.06 11.49 -22.14
N ASP A 11 -23.61 10.91 -21.07
CA ASP A 11 -22.93 10.89 -19.77
C ASP A 11 -22.69 9.44 -19.37
N GLY A 12 -21.94 8.73 -20.23
CA GLY A 12 -21.36 7.44 -19.91
C GLY A 12 -20.20 7.63 -18.95
N GLY A 13 -20.51 7.86 -17.66
CA GLY A 13 -19.52 8.01 -16.60
C GLY A 13 -18.48 6.87 -16.61
N SER A 14 -17.21 7.24 -16.57
CA SER A 14 -16.05 6.34 -16.53
C SER A 14 -16.26 5.16 -15.58
N TYR A 15 -16.11 3.92 -16.10
CA TYR A 15 -16.13 2.68 -15.33
C TYR A 15 -14.91 2.48 -14.43
N THR A 16 -14.15 3.53 -14.12
CA THR A 16 -13.16 3.47 -13.04
C THR A 16 -13.93 3.40 -11.73
N LYS A 17 -14.12 2.18 -11.20
CA LYS A 17 -14.56 1.95 -9.83
C LYS A 17 -13.71 2.86 -8.92
N PRO A 18 -14.29 3.76 -8.11
CA PRO A 18 -13.49 4.50 -7.17
C PRO A 18 -12.83 3.48 -6.25
N ILE A 19 -11.51 3.38 -6.32
CA ILE A 19 -10.73 2.59 -5.37
C ILE A 19 -11.04 3.23 -4.02
N ARG A 20 -11.90 2.57 -3.22
CA ARG A 20 -12.23 3.05 -1.88
C ARG A 20 -10.91 3.08 -1.10
N LYS A 21 -10.43 4.29 -0.84
CA LYS A 21 -9.44 4.59 0.19
C LYS A 21 -10.07 4.23 1.54
N THR A 22 -9.99 2.96 1.94
CA THR A 22 -10.13 2.59 3.35
C THR A 22 -8.73 2.48 3.91
N SER A 23 -8.22 3.63 4.35
CA SER A 23 -7.14 3.70 5.33
C SER A 23 -7.69 3.19 6.66
N THR A 24 -7.96 1.89 6.77
CA THR A 24 -8.13 1.24 8.07
C THR A 24 -6.73 1.03 8.61
N LEU A 25 -6.31 2.01 9.40
CA LEU A 25 -5.10 2.02 10.20
C LEU A 25 -5.05 0.76 11.07
N HIS A 26 -3.91 0.07 11.00
CA HIS A 26 -3.17 -0.46 12.15
C HIS A 26 -4.01 -0.90 13.35
N ASP A 27 -4.65 -2.06 13.26
CA ASP A 27 -4.83 -2.93 14.41
C ASP A 27 -4.66 -4.38 13.95
N ALA A 28 -3.42 -4.71 13.62
CA ALA A 28 -3.00 -6.09 13.35
C ALA A 28 -2.29 -6.61 14.60
N THR A 29 -3.01 -6.68 15.72
CA THR A 29 -2.56 -7.49 16.86
C THR A 29 -2.73 -8.96 16.44
N PRO A 30 -1.65 -9.74 16.24
CA PRO A 30 -1.79 -11.12 15.81
C PRO A 30 -2.04 -11.98 17.04
N GLU A 31 -3.31 -12.17 17.37
CA GLU A 31 -3.74 -13.26 18.25
C GLU A 31 -3.49 -14.59 17.55
N ALA A 32 -2.34 -15.19 17.90
CA ALA A 32 -1.82 -16.48 17.44
C ALA A 32 -1.29 -16.53 15.98
N GLY A 33 0.04 -16.50 15.86
CA GLY A 33 0.77 -17.40 14.96
C GLY A 33 1.39 -16.82 13.68
N PHE A 34 0.97 -15.64 13.22
CA PHE A 34 1.59 -14.97 12.07
C PHE A 34 1.61 -13.47 12.28
N ALA A 35 2.44 -13.01 13.22
CA ALA A 35 2.86 -11.62 13.18
C ALA A 35 3.48 -11.39 11.80
N ARG A 36 3.02 -10.36 11.07
CA ARG A 36 3.70 -9.92 9.86
C ARG A 36 5.13 -9.61 10.29
N ALA A 37 6.07 -10.49 9.95
CA ALA A 37 7.47 -10.25 10.23
C ALA A 37 7.77 -8.86 9.67
N ASP A 38 8.21 -7.96 10.53
CA ASP A 38 8.72 -6.70 10.05
C ASP A 38 9.91 -7.02 9.11
N MET A 39 10.21 -6.10 8.20
CA MET A 39 11.23 -6.39 7.18
C MET A 39 12.62 -6.63 7.78
N ASN A 40 12.88 -6.09 8.97
CA ASN A 40 14.12 -6.31 9.69
C ASN A 40 14.21 -7.78 10.13
N THR A 41 13.19 -8.29 10.81
CA THR A 41 13.12 -9.70 11.23
C THR A 41 13.07 -10.65 10.03
N PHE A 42 12.33 -10.31 8.96
CA PHE A 42 12.20 -11.16 7.77
C PHE A 42 13.53 -11.31 7.02
N CYS A 43 14.28 -10.22 6.88
CA CYS A 43 15.60 -10.22 6.26
C CYS A 43 16.75 -10.47 7.24
N ARG A 44 16.45 -10.74 8.53
CA ARG A 44 17.42 -10.88 9.63
C ARG A 44 18.44 -9.74 9.70
N LEU A 45 17.96 -8.52 9.46
CA LEU A 45 18.80 -7.33 9.47
C LEU A 45 19.17 -6.92 10.90
N ASP A 46 18.35 -7.28 11.89
CA ASP A 46 18.63 -7.11 13.32
C ASP A 46 19.87 -7.89 13.76
N GLU A 47 20.06 -9.12 13.30
CA GLU A 47 21.26 -9.93 13.55
C GLU A 47 22.53 -9.28 12.97
N LEU A 48 22.37 -8.40 11.97
CA LEU A 48 23.45 -7.68 11.31
C LEU A 48 23.67 -6.25 11.85
N GLY A 49 22.90 -5.83 12.86
CA GLY A 49 22.94 -4.46 13.36
C GLY A 49 22.46 -3.44 12.32
N LEU A 50 21.51 -3.82 11.48
CA LEU A 50 20.90 -2.97 10.46
C LEU A 50 19.43 -2.74 10.76
N GLU A 51 18.95 -1.52 10.51
CA GLU A 51 17.54 -1.17 10.61
C GLU A 51 17.02 -0.60 9.28
N VAL A 52 15.89 -1.11 8.78
CA VAL A 52 15.24 -0.59 7.58
C VAL A 52 14.61 0.77 7.84
N THR A 53 15.08 1.80 7.12
CA THR A 53 14.51 3.15 7.15
C THR A 53 13.56 3.43 5.99
N GLY A 54 13.50 2.55 4.99
CA GLY A 54 12.62 2.70 3.83
C GLY A 54 12.68 1.50 2.88
N GLN A 55 11.69 1.43 1.98
CA GLN A 55 11.60 0.35 1.00
C GLN A 55 11.05 0.83 -0.35
N ARG A 56 11.47 0.18 -1.43
CA ARG A 56 10.89 0.32 -2.76
C ARG A 56 10.57 -1.07 -3.32
N LEU A 57 9.28 -1.32 -3.55
CA LEU A 57 8.79 -2.57 -4.11
C LEU A 57 8.61 -2.43 -5.62
N ALA A 58 9.20 -3.35 -6.37
CA ALA A 58 8.94 -3.62 -7.77
C ALA A 58 8.31 -5.02 -7.88
N PRO A 59 7.62 -5.34 -8.99
CA PRO A 59 6.95 -6.64 -9.15
C PRO A 59 7.89 -7.85 -9.02
N ASP A 60 9.15 -7.66 -9.38
CA ASP A 60 10.21 -8.67 -9.39
C ASP A 60 11.16 -8.60 -8.18
N ARG A 61 11.20 -7.48 -7.45
CA ARG A 61 12.19 -7.25 -6.39
C ARG A 61 11.78 -6.20 -5.37
N ALA A 62 12.29 -6.36 -4.15
CA ALA A 62 12.24 -5.34 -3.11
C ALA A 62 13.65 -4.78 -2.87
N VAL A 63 13.77 -3.46 -2.78
CA VAL A 63 15.00 -2.78 -2.38
C VAL A 63 14.75 -2.09 -1.04
N LEU A 64 15.63 -2.34 -0.06
CA LEU A 64 15.54 -1.76 1.28
C LEU A 64 16.64 -0.72 1.46
N ALA A 65 16.28 0.41 2.04
CA ALA A 65 17.24 1.37 2.58
C ALA A 65 17.49 1.00 4.05
N CYS A 66 18.75 0.75 4.40
CA CYS A 66 19.14 0.37 5.75
C CYS A 66 20.07 1.41 6.36
N ARG A 67 19.96 1.61 7.67
CA ARG A 67 20.96 2.30 8.49
C ARG A 67 21.62 1.31 9.44
N VAL A 68 22.88 1.55 9.78
CA VAL A 68 23.57 0.81 10.83
C VAL A 68 23.06 1.30 12.18
N VAL A 69 22.75 0.38 13.08
CA VAL A 69 22.44 0.65 14.48
C VAL A 69 23.50 -0.03 15.34
N GLU A 70 24.03 0.68 16.33
CA GLU A 70 24.90 0.07 17.33
C GLU A 70 24.03 -0.79 18.25
N ALA A 71 24.44 -2.04 18.48
CA ALA A 71 23.72 -3.02 19.30
C ALA A 71 23.87 -2.74 20.80
#